data_AF-A0A0A8K7F1-F1
#
_entry.id   AF-A0A0A8K7F1-F1
#
_cell.length_a   1.000
_cell.length_b   1.000
_cell.length_c   1.000
_cell.angle_alpha   90.00
_cell.angle_beta   90.00
_cell.angle_gamma   90.00
#
_symmetry.space_group_name_H-M   'P 1'
#
loop_
_entity.id
_entity.type
_entity.pdbx_description
1 polymer ?
#
loop_
_entity_poly.entity_id
_entity_poly.type
_entity_poly.pdbx_seq_one_letter_code
_entity_poly.pdbx_strand_id
1 'polypeptide(L)'
;YLVGQGVTVFAISWRNPGKDQRDKGFDDYGRAIIGALDVAAEITGEPRAHLLSLCSGGALASMTAAHLAAGGHGDRVATFSLGVSVLDQSRAGTPAALADPAVVRAAVARSAAKGYLDGESLAEIFA
;
A
#
# COMPACT_ATOMS: atom_id res chain seq x y z
N TYR A 1 -13.50 6.44 14.88
CA TYR A 1 -12.85 7.43 15.76
C TYR A 1 -12.61 8.76 15.05
N LEU A 2 -11.69 8.86 14.07
CA LEU A 2 -11.31 10.13 13.41
C LEU A 2 -12.49 10.95 12.84
N VAL A 3 -13.43 10.29 12.15
CA VAL A 3 -14.66 10.96 11.67
C VAL A 3 -15.46 11.59 12.80
N GLY A 4 -15.56 10.89 13.95
CA GLY A 4 -16.20 11.43 15.16
C GLY A 4 -15.39 12.51 15.89
N GLN A 5 -14.17 12.82 15.44
CA GLN A 5 -13.37 13.96 15.89
C GLN A 5 -13.42 15.13 14.88
N GLY A 6 -14.29 15.05 13.86
CA GLY A 6 -14.46 16.11 12.86
C GLY A 6 -13.46 16.06 11.70
N VAL A 7 -12.69 14.97 11.56
CA VAL A 7 -11.78 14.78 10.43
C VAL A 7 -12.53 14.17 9.24
N THR A 8 -12.43 14.78 8.06
CA THR A 8 -12.87 14.16 6.80
C THR A 8 -11.92 13.01 6.45
N VAL A 9 -12.44 11.79 6.38
CA VAL A 9 -11.62 10.59 6.14
C VAL A 9 -11.99 9.99 4.79
N PHE A 10 -10.98 9.83 3.94
CA PHE A 10 -11.03 8.98 2.75
C PHE A 10 -10.26 7.70 3.01
N ALA A 11 -10.72 6.60 2.41
CA ALA A 11 -10.06 5.31 2.49
C ALA A 11 -9.98 4.68 1.10
N ILE A 12 -8.82 4.10 0.78
CA ILE A 12 -8.65 3.33 -0.45
C ILE A 12 -9.09 1.89 -0.18
N SER A 13 -10.18 1.47 -0.82
CA SER A 13 -10.60 0.07 -0.83
C SER A 13 -9.94 -0.63 -2.01
N TRP A 14 -8.96 -1.49 -1.72
CA TRP A 14 -8.22 -2.21 -2.76
C TRP A 14 -9.04 -3.35 -3.33
N ARG A 15 -9.06 -3.45 -4.66
CA ARG A 15 -9.69 -4.57 -5.37
C ARG A 15 -8.86 -5.84 -5.19
N ASN A 16 -9.53 -6.97 -4.94
CA ASN A 16 -8.90 -8.28 -5.03
C ASN A 16 -8.47 -8.55 -6.49
N PRO A 17 -7.18 -8.84 -6.73
CA PRO A 17 -6.66 -8.93 -8.09
C PRO A 17 -7.24 -10.13 -8.85
N GLY A 18 -7.54 -9.91 -10.12
CA GLY A 18 -7.88 -10.96 -11.08
C GLY A 18 -6.74 -11.20 -12.08
N LYS A 19 -6.95 -12.15 -13.01
CA LYS A 19 -5.98 -12.46 -14.08
C LYS A 19 -5.65 -11.26 -14.97
N ASP A 20 -6.59 -10.35 -15.14
CA ASP A 20 -6.47 -9.09 -15.88
C ASP A 20 -5.53 -8.09 -15.20
N GLN A 21 -5.22 -8.30 -13.92
CA GLN A 21 -4.36 -7.42 -13.12
C GLN A 21 -2.98 -8.04 -12.83
N ARG A 22 -2.63 -9.12 -13.55
CA ARG A 22 -1.40 -9.89 -13.33
C ARG A 22 -0.10 -9.10 -13.45
N ASP A 23 -0.12 -8.05 -14.25
CA ASP A 23 1.05 -7.21 -14.55
C ASP A 23 1.07 -5.93 -13.72
N LYS A 24 0.12 -5.77 -12.77
CA LYS A 24 0.12 -4.61 -11.88
C LYS A 24 1.29 -4.68 -10.92
N GLY A 25 2.06 -3.60 -10.86
CA GLY A 25 3.23 -3.44 -10.00
C GLY A 25 3.09 -2.28 -9.02
N PHE A 26 4.15 -1.98 -8.28
CA PHE A 26 4.17 -0.90 -7.30
C PHE A 26 3.80 0.47 -7.90
N ASP A 27 4.19 0.74 -9.15
CA ASP A 27 3.86 1.99 -9.84
C ASP A 27 2.35 2.17 -10.03
N ASP A 28 1.60 1.09 -10.29
CA ASP A 28 0.15 1.14 -10.42
C ASP A 28 -0.52 1.52 -9.09
N TYR A 29 -0.03 0.95 -7.99
CA TYR A 29 -0.52 1.28 -6.65
C TYR A 29 -0.12 2.70 -6.25
N GLY A 30 1.10 3.14 -6.58
CA GLY A 30 1.54 4.51 -6.33
C GLY A 30 0.70 5.54 -7.09
N ARG A 31 0.43 5.30 -8.38
CA ARG A 31 -0.51 6.11 -9.17
C ARG A 31 -1.90 6.13 -8.57
N ALA A 32 -2.40 5.01 -8.05
CA ALA A 32 -3.69 4.96 -7.39
C ALA A 32 -3.74 5.80 -6.10
N ILE A 33 -2.66 5.81 -5.31
CA ILE A 33 -2.53 6.67 -4.13
C ILE A 33 -2.52 8.15 -4.53
N ILE A 34 -1.76 8.51 -5.57
CA ILE A 34 -1.72 9.90 -6.09
C ILE A 34 -3.11 10.31 -6.59
N GLY A 35 -3.79 9.47 -7.37
CA GLY A 35 -5.15 9.73 -7.83
C GLY A 35 -6.15 9.87 -6.69
N ALA A 36 -5.99 9.11 -5.60
CA ALA A 36 -6.82 9.27 -4.41
C ALA A 36 -6.59 10.63 -3.72
N LEU A 37 -5.34 11.12 -3.70
CA LEU A 37 -5.03 12.48 -3.22
C LEU A 37 -5.65 13.55 -4.13
N ASP A 38 -5.63 13.36 -5.45
CA ASP A 38 -6.28 14.26 -6.41
C ASP A 38 -7.79 14.35 -6.16
N VAL A 39 -8.46 13.20 -6.06
CA VAL A 39 -9.91 13.12 -5.80
C VAL A 39 -10.26 13.70 -4.43
N ALA A 40 -9.46 13.43 -3.40
CA ALA A 40 -9.69 14.02 -2.08
C ALA A 40 -9.57 15.55 -2.11
N ALA A 41 -8.59 16.09 -2.84
CA ALA A 41 -8.43 17.53 -3.03
C ALA A 41 -9.59 18.14 -3.82
N GLU A 42 -10.08 17.47 -4.86
CA GLU A 42 -11.25 17.91 -5.63
C GLU A 42 -12.52 17.97 -4.76
N ILE A 43 -12.76 16.95 -3.93
CA ILE A 43 -13.95 16.87 -3.08
C ILE A 43 -13.90 17.90 -1.94
N THR A 44 -12.73 18.12 -1.36
CA THR A 44 -12.59 18.95 -0.14
C THR A 44 -12.20 20.40 -0.42
N GLY A 45 -11.61 20.68 -1.59
CA GLY A 45 -10.96 21.95 -1.90
C GLY A 45 -9.61 22.15 -1.21
N GLU A 46 -9.13 21.19 -0.42
CA GLU A 46 -7.85 21.28 0.29
C GLU A 46 -6.73 20.62 -0.54
N PRO A 47 -5.67 21.36 -0.91
CA PRO A 47 -4.60 20.83 -1.75
C PRO A 47 -3.69 19.80 -1.04
N ARG A 48 -3.79 19.67 0.29
CA ARG A 48 -2.88 18.84 1.10
C ARG A 48 -3.66 17.84 1.95
N ALA A 49 -3.19 16.60 2.04
CA ALA A 49 -3.82 15.58 2.87
C ALA A 49 -2.87 15.03 3.93
N HIS A 50 -3.43 14.62 5.07
CA HIS A 50 -2.74 13.75 6.02
C HIS A 50 -2.83 12.30 5.52
N LEU A 51 -1.68 11.69 5.22
CA LEU A 51 -1.60 10.33 4.70
C LEU A 51 -1.27 9.35 5.83
N LEU A 52 -2.27 8.55 6.22
CA LEU A 52 -2.14 7.44 7.15
C LEU A 52 -2.04 6.13 6.36
N SER A 53 -1.08 5.27 6.70
CA SER A 53 -0.94 3.95 6.09
C SER A 53 -0.56 2.88 7.11
N LEU A 54 -0.93 1.63 6.79
CA LEU A 54 -0.85 0.49 7.69
C LEU A 54 -0.23 -0.71 6.97
N CYS A 55 0.59 -1.49 7.68
CA CYS A 55 1.17 -2.75 7.20
C CYS A 55 1.86 -2.59 5.83
N SER A 56 1.55 -3.45 4.85
CA SER A 56 2.07 -3.39 3.48
C SER A 56 1.70 -2.09 2.75
N GLY A 57 0.58 -1.47 3.13
CA GLY A 57 0.21 -0.14 2.65
C GLY A 57 1.23 0.93 3.02
N GLY A 58 1.96 0.76 4.12
CA GLY A 58 3.04 1.67 4.52
C GLY A 58 4.22 1.66 3.56
N ALA A 59 4.61 0.49 3.04
CA ALA A 59 5.67 0.40 2.04
C ALA A 59 5.28 1.12 0.74
N LEU A 60 4.06 0.86 0.24
CA LEU A 60 3.50 1.52 -0.94
C LEU A 60 3.41 3.04 -0.77
N ALA A 61 2.87 3.49 0.36
CA ALA A 61 2.72 4.90 0.65
C ALA A 61 4.07 5.60 0.83
N SER A 62 5.08 4.91 1.38
CA SER A 62 6.43 5.45 1.56
C SER A 62 7.14 5.64 0.21
N MET A 63 7.07 4.65 -0.69
CA MET A 63 7.59 4.79 -2.05
C MET A 63 6.90 5.93 -2.80
N THR A 64 5.58 6.05 -2.65
CA THR A 64 4.79 7.11 -3.29
C THR A 64 5.14 8.50 -2.75
N ALA A 65 5.24 8.65 -1.43
CA ALA A 65 5.63 9.90 -0.79
C ALA A 65 7.06 10.32 -1.18
N ALA A 66 7.99 9.36 -1.26
CA ALA A 66 9.34 9.61 -1.75
C ALA A 66 9.35 10.06 -3.23
N HIS A 67 8.54 9.42 -4.08
CA HIS A 67 8.38 9.81 -5.48
C HIS A 67 7.84 11.25 -5.61
N LEU A 68 6.78 11.59 -4.86
CA LEU A 68 6.22 12.95 -4.83
C LEU A 68 7.26 13.97 -4.37
N ALA A 69 7.99 13.68 -3.29
CA ALA A 69 9.04 14.58 -2.79
C ALA A 69 10.16 14.79 -3.82
N ALA A 70 10.64 13.71 -4.47
CA ALA A 70 11.65 13.79 -5.52
C ALA A 70 11.18 14.59 -6.75
N GLY A 71 9.87 14.56 -7.04
CA GLY A 71 9.25 15.33 -8.11
C GLY A 71 8.88 16.78 -7.73
N GLY A 72 9.14 17.23 -6.51
CA GLY A 72 8.77 18.57 -6.05
C GLY A 72 7.29 18.74 -5.66
N HIS A 73 6.58 17.63 -5.47
CA HIS A 73 5.15 17.57 -5.08
C HIS A 73 4.93 17.01 -3.67
N GLY A 74 5.97 17.01 -2.84
CA GLY A 74 5.91 16.44 -1.49
C GLY A 74 5.02 17.23 -0.52
N ASP A 75 4.79 18.51 -0.79
CA ASP A 75 3.94 19.43 -0.02
C ASP A 75 2.45 19.00 0.03
N ARG A 76 2.03 18.22 -0.97
CA ARG A 76 0.72 17.55 -1.03
C ARG A 76 0.43 16.63 0.16
N VAL A 77 1.48 16.12 0.82
CA VAL A 77 1.35 15.29 2.02
C VAL A 77 1.66 16.16 3.24
N ALA A 78 0.60 16.65 3.91
CA ALA A 78 0.74 17.51 5.08
C ALA A 78 1.34 16.78 6.29
N THR A 79 1.02 15.50 6.42
CA THR A 79 1.59 14.61 7.44
C THR A 79 1.64 13.21 6.87
N PHE A 80 2.70 12.48 7.19
CA PHE A 80 2.83 11.08 6.82
C PHE A 80 2.90 10.23 8.09
N SER A 81 1.93 9.33 8.26
CA SER A 81 1.82 8.46 9.44
C SER A 81 1.84 6.99 9.05
N LEU A 82 2.69 6.23 9.73
CA LEU A 82 2.90 4.80 9.51
C LEU A 82 2.48 4.05 10.77
N GLY A 83 1.52 3.14 10.65
CA GLY A 83 1.21 2.18 11.70
C GLY A 83 1.63 0.77 11.29
N VAL A 84 2.30 0.03 12.19
CA VAL A 84 2.67 -1.39 12.00
C VAL A 84 3.28 -1.70 10.62
N SER A 85 4.09 -0.79 10.09
CA SER A 85 4.66 -0.88 8.74
C SER A 85 6.16 -1.09 8.82
N VAL A 86 6.66 -2.16 8.23
CA VAL A 86 8.10 -2.45 8.15
C VAL A 86 8.65 -1.81 6.88
N LEU A 87 9.61 -0.90 7.03
CA LEU A 87 10.32 -0.27 5.90
C LEU A 87 11.74 -0.82 5.74
N ASP A 88 12.43 -1.06 6.86
CA ASP A 88 13.73 -1.71 6.86
C ASP A 88 13.56 -3.23 6.85
N GLN A 89 13.58 -3.78 5.64
CA GLN A 89 13.43 -5.22 5.42
C GLN A 89 14.63 -6.04 5.93
N SER A 90 15.80 -5.42 6.14
CA SER A 90 16.96 -6.12 6.71
C SER A 90 16.75 -6.53 8.17
N ARG A 91 15.79 -5.88 8.84
CA ARG A 91 15.42 -6.10 10.25
C ARG A 91 13.95 -6.45 10.41
N ALA A 92 13.31 -7.02 9.39
CA ALA A 92 11.89 -7.36 9.37
C ALA A 92 11.43 -8.42 10.40
N GLY A 93 12.33 -8.89 11.26
CA GLY A 93 12.01 -9.74 12.40
C GLY A 93 11.63 -11.17 12.01
N THR A 94 10.82 -11.81 12.86
CA THR A 94 10.47 -13.23 12.76
C THR A 94 9.94 -13.67 11.39
N PRO A 95 9.07 -12.91 10.68
CA PRO A 95 8.61 -13.31 9.35
C PRO A 95 9.74 -13.45 8.32
N ALA A 96 10.72 -12.55 8.34
CA ALA A 96 11.88 -12.63 7.45
C ALA A 96 12.87 -13.72 7.89
N ALA A 97 13.01 -13.95 9.20
CA ALA A 97 13.86 -15.01 9.74
C ALA A 97 13.31 -16.43 9.49
N LEU A 98 11.99 -16.57 9.36
CA LEU A 98 11.31 -17.83 9.10
C LEU A 98 11.00 -18.06 7.60
N ALA A 99 11.34 -17.11 6.74
CA ALA A 99 11.12 -17.25 5.31
C ALA A 99 12.13 -18.23 4.69
N ASP A 100 11.67 -19.44 4.36
CA ASP A 100 12.45 -20.39 3.57
C ASP A 100 12.49 -19.92 2.09
N PRO A 101 13.69 -19.70 1.49
CA PRO A 101 13.82 -19.30 0.10
C PRO A 101 13.12 -20.24 -0.90
N ALA A 102 13.03 -21.54 -0.61
CA ALA A 102 12.31 -22.50 -1.44
C ALA A 102 10.80 -22.26 -1.40
N VAL A 103 10.25 -21.96 -0.21
CA VAL A 103 8.83 -21.62 -0.03
C VAL A 103 8.51 -20.31 -0.75
N VAL A 104 9.37 -19.29 -0.63
CA VAL A 104 9.20 -18.02 -1.35
C VAL A 104 9.20 -18.23 -2.86
N ARG A 105 10.17 -18.98 -3.40
CA ARG A 105 10.23 -19.29 -4.85
C ARG A 105 8.99 -20.04 -5.33
N ALA A 106 8.51 -21.01 -4.55
CA ALA A 106 7.30 -21.75 -4.88
C ALA A 106 6.06 -20.84 -4.88
N ALA A 107 5.96 -19.93 -3.90
CA ALA A 107 4.86 -18.95 -3.84
C ALA A 107 4.88 -18.00 -5.04
N VAL A 108 6.06 -17.49 -5.43
CA VAL A 108 6.23 -16.64 -6.61
C VAL A 108 5.86 -17.38 -7.89
N ALA A 109 6.35 -18.61 -8.08
CA ALA A 109 6.04 -19.43 -9.25
C ALA A 109 4.53 -19.73 -9.36
N ARG A 110 3.88 -20.06 -8.23
CA ARG A 110 2.44 -20.28 -8.17
C ARG A 110 1.65 -19.03 -8.55
N SER A 111 2.04 -17.87 -8.02
CA SER A 111 1.43 -16.58 -8.37
C SER A 111 1.58 -16.29 -9.86
N ALA A 112 2.77 -16.49 -10.43
CA ALA A 112 3.04 -16.26 -11.85
C ALA A 112 2.23 -17.18 -12.78
N ALA A 113 2.05 -18.45 -12.40
CA ALA A 113 1.25 -19.41 -13.16
C ALA A 113 -0.26 -19.11 -13.09
N LYS A 114 -0.78 -18.72 -11.93
CA LYS A 114 -2.20 -18.37 -11.74
C LYS A 114 -2.53 -16.98 -12.29
N GLY A 115 -1.55 -16.07 -12.29
CA GLY A 115 -1.66 -14.66 -12.65
C GLY A 115 -2.04 -13.73 -11.49
N TYR A 116 -2.34 -14.27 -10.31
CA TYR A 116 -2.68 -13.49 -9.11
C TYR A 116 -2.60 -14.39 -7.86
N LEU A 117 -2.54 -13.78 -6.68
CA LEU A 117 -2.73 -14.46 -5.39
C LEU A 117 -4.18 -14.33 -4.96
N ASP A 118 -4.78 -15.44 -4.55
CA ASP A 118 -6.16 -15.46 -4.09
C ASP A 118 -6.29 -14.76 -2.74
N GLY A 119 -7.33 -13.93 -2.59
CA GLY A 119 -7.60 -13.25 -1.33
C GLY A 119 -7.97 -14.25 -0.22
N GLU A 120 -8.65 -15.35 -0.55
CA GLU A 120 -9.03 -16.40 0.41
C GLU A 120 -7.79 -17.13 0.94
N SER A 121 -6.87 -17.51 0.04
CA SER A 121 -5.59 -18.13 0.42
C SER A 121 -4.69 -17.20 1.25
N LEU A 122 -4.80 -15.87 1.07
CA LEU A 122 -4.10 -14.89 1.90
C LEU A 122 -4.76 -14.72 3.27
N ALA A 123 -6.09 -14.78 3.33
CA ALA A 123 -6.84 -14.68 4.58
C ALA A 123 -6.55 -15.86 5.53
N GLU A 124 -6.35 -17.06 5.00
CA GLU A 124 -5.95 -18.25 5.78
C GLU A 124 -4.65 -18.06 6.57
N ILE A 125 -3.75 -17.16 6.14
CA ILE A 125 -2.48 -16.87 6.84
C ILE A 125 -2.73 -16.05 8.12
N PHE A 126 -3.86 -15.37 8.20
CA PHE A 126 -4.25 -14.52 9.33
C PHE A 126 -5.38 -15.12 10.20
N ALA A 127 -5.88 -16.31 9.83
CA ALA A 127 -6.89 -17.07 10.57
C ALA A 127 -6.23 -18.02 11.59
#